data_AF-A0AAU5EUU0-F1
#
_entry.id   AF-A0AAU5EUU0-F1
#
_cell.length_a   1.000
_cell.length_b   1.000
_cell.length_c   1.000
_cell.angle_alpha   90.00
_cell.angle_beta   90.00
_cell.angle_gamma   90.00
#
_symmetry.space_group_name_H-M   'P 1'
#
loop_
_entity.id
_entity.type
_entity.pdbx_description
1 polymer ?
#
loop_
_entity_poly.entity_id
_entity_poly.type
_entity_poly.pdbx_seq_one_letter_code
_entity_poly.pdbx_strand_id
1 'polypeptide(L)'
;MTCIGTSFSGKLATNQAICNSGYYLLLQDNGDLVLRRSNGSACYASGTRAPGDATATFHGGFDVQPYVQIDSVSQGFRGRIWGANRLPAVGTNASVNNKGEFWIGYRKIGYC
;
A
#
# COMPACT_ATOMS: atom_id res chain seq x y z
N MET A 1 -7.23 12.39 6.64
CA MET A 1 -7.14 11.00 6.14
C MET A 1 -8.54 10.49 5.88
N THR A 2 -8.77 9.81 4.76
CA THR A 2 -10.02 9.10 4.47
C THR A 2 -9.77 7.61 4.37
N CYS A 3 -10.48 6.80 5.16
CA CYS A 3 -10.41 5.35 5.05
C CYS A 3 -11.32 4.85 3.93
N ILE A 4 -10.80 4.03 3.01
CA ILE A 4 -11.56 3.54 1.85
C ILE A 4 -11.88 2.04 1.89
N GLY A 5 -11.54 1.36 2.98
CA GLY A 5 -11.77 -0.08 3.18
C GLY A 5 -10.57 -0.77 3.83
N THR A 6 -10.53 -2.09 3.78
CA THR A 6 -9.40 -2.90 4.32
C THR A 6 -8.35 -3.26 3.27
N SER A 7 -8.62 -2.95 2.00
CA SER A 7 -7.78 -3.30 0.85
C SER A 7 -8.07 -2.41 -0.36
N PHE A 8 -7.14 -2.33 -1.31
CA PHE A 8 -7.34 -1.70 -2.62
C PHE A 8 -6.74 -2.55 -3.75
N SER A 9 -7.43 -2.60 -4.89
CA SER A 9 -6.97 -3.25 -6.13
C SER A 9 -6.75 -2.25 -7.28
N GLY A 10 -7.08 -0.98 -7.06
CA GLY A 10 -6.86 0.13 -8.00
C GLY A 10 -5.84 1.11 -7.44
N LYS A 11 -6.27 2.35 -7.19
CA LYS A 11 -5.43 3.42 -6.68
C LYS A 11 -5.77 3.81 -5.25
N LEU A 12 -4.75 4.20 -4.49
CA LEU A 12 -4.85 4.92 -3.23
C LEU A 12 -4.18 6.29 -3.45
N ALA A 13 -4.95 7.37 -3.31
CA ALA A 13 -4.44 8.73 -3.48
C ALA A 13 -3.83 9.27 -2.17
N THR A 14 -3.10 10.39 -2.27
CA THR A 14 -2.61 11.14 -1.11
C THR A 14 -3.72 11.34 -0.07
N ASN A 15 -3.39 11.15 1.21
CA ASN A 15 -4.29 11.25 2.35
C ASN A 15 -5.43 10.20 2.38
N GLN A 16 -5.42 9.20 1.50
CA GLN A 16 -6.30 8.02 1.60
C GLN A 16 -5.59 6.86 2.28
N ALA A 17 -6.34 6.06 3.02
CA ALA A 17 -5.85 4.89 3.72
C ALA A 17 -6.77 3.68 3.54
N ILE A 18 -6.18 2.48 3.66
CA ILE A 18 -6.92 1.28 4.02
C ILE A 18 -6.73 1.02 5.52
N CYS A 19 -7.78 0.62 6.23
CA CYS A 19 -7.78 0.52 7.69
C CYS A 19 -8.47 -0.75 8.17
N ASN A 20 -7.93 -1.33 9.24
CA ASN A 20 -8.49 -2.51 9.88
C ASN A 20 -8.08 -2.56 11.35
N SER A 21 -9.05 -2.63 12.27
CA SER A 21 -8.86 -2.94 13.70
C SER A 21 -7.70 -2.21 14.38
N GLY A 22 -7.62 -0.88 14.23
CA GLY A 22 -6.58 -0.06 14.87
C GLY A 22 -5.27 0.03 14.08
N TYR A 23 -5.22 -0.50 12.85
CA TYR A 23 -4.11 -0.35 11.92
C TYR A 23 -4.58 0.32 10.63
N TYR A 24 -3.69 1.06 9.98
CA TYR A 24 -3.96 1.64 8.68
C TYR A 24 -2.70 1.75 7.83
N LEU A 25 -2.85 1.57 6.52
CA LEU A 25 -1.84 1.86 5.52
C LEU A 25 -2.28 3.12 4.78
N LEU A 26 -1.52 4.19 4.94
CA LEU A 26 -1.83 5.53 4.47
C LEU A 26 -0.79 5.95 3.43
N LEU A 27 -1.25 6.47 2.28
CA LEU A 27 -0.37 7.25 1.41
C LEU A 27 -0.32 8.68 1.95
N GLN A 28 0.83 9.06 2.51
CA GLN A 28 1.02 10.35 3.15
C GLN A 28 1.22 11.47 2.12
N ASP A 29 1.04 12.71 2.56
CA ASP A 29 1.28 13.94 1.79
C ASP A 29 2.72 14.13 1.30
N ASN A 30 3.67 13.46 1.95
CA ASN A 30 5.06 13.39 1.52
C ASN A 30 5.36 12.24 0.54
N GLY A 31 4.33 11.58 0.00
CA GLY A 31 4.45 10.51 -0.98
C GLY A 31 4.93 9.17 -0.43
N ASP A 32 5.00 9.01 0.89
CA ASP A 32 5.40 7.76 1.53
C ASP A 32 4.15 6.92 1.85
N LEU A 33 4.20 5.62 1.54
CA LEU A 33 3.14 4.66 1.87
C LEU A 33 3.51 3.99 3.19
N VAL A 34 2.77 4.30 4.25
CA VAL A 34 3.18 3.97 5.62
C VAL A 34 2.09 3.18 6.34
N LEU A 35 2.48 2.04 6.90
CA LEU A 35 1.66 1.25 7.81
C LEU A 35 1.83 1.82 9.23
N ARG A 36 0.72 2.09 9.89
CA ARG A 36 0.71 2.67 11.23
C ARG A 36 -0.34 2.02 12.13
N ARG A 37 -0.14 2.17 13.44
CA ARG A 37 -1.17 1.98 14.46
C ARG A 37 -2.04 3.23 14.58
N SER A 38 -3.24 3.08 15.12
CA SER A 38 -4.20 4.17 15.39
C SER A 38 -3.62 5.26 16.30
N ASN A 39 -2.67 4.93 17.16
CA ASN A 39 -1.91 5.89 17.98
C ASN A 39 -0.85 6.70 17.20
N GLY A 40 -0.72 6.48 15.88
CA GLY A 40 0.20 7.20 15.00
C GLY A 40 1.57 6.55 14.81
N SER A 41 1.94 5.53 15.59
CA SER A 41 3.25 4.87 15.48
C SER A 41 3.41 4.20 14.12
N ALA A 42 4.51 4.49 13.42
CA ALA A 42 4.86 3.82 12.16
C ALA A 42 5.45 2.43 12.41
N CYS A 43 5.02 1.46 11.61
CA CYS A 43 5.49 0.07 11.66
C CYS A 43 6.25 -0.32 10.39
N TYR A 44 5.86 0.26 9.25
CA TYR A 44 6.53 0.09 7.97
C TYR A 44 6.37 1.37 7.16
N ALA A 45 7.37 1.70 6.33
CA ALA A 45 7.35 2.78 5.37
C ALA A 45 7.94 2.29 4.04
N SER A 46 7.39 2.73 2.91
CA SER A 46 7.95 2.39 1.60
C SER A 46 9.27 3.11 1.31
N GLY A 47 9.57 4.18 2.05
CA GLY A 47 10.76 4.99 1.83
C GLY A 47 10.66 5.81 0.54
N THR A 48 9.44 5.98 0.03
CA THR A 48 9.18 6.79 -1.15
C THR A 48 8.94 8.22 -0.71
N ARG A 49 9.54 9.18 -1.40
CA ARG A 49 9.31 10.61 -1.12
C ARG A 49 8.93 11.34 -2.39
N ALA A 50 7.84 12.08 -2.30
CA ALA A 50 7.29 12.92 -3.35
C ALA A 50 6.42 14.04 -2.76
N PRO A 51 6.04 15.05 -3.56
CA PRO A 51 5.02 16.03 -3.17
C PRO A 51 3.65 15.38 -2.94
N GLY A 52 2.69 16.18 -2.47
CA GLY A 52 1.30 15.75 -2.17
C GLY A 52 0.45 15.31 -3.36
N ASP A 53 1.08 15.05 -4.51
CA ASP A 53 0.48 14.60 -5.77
C ASP A 53 0.78 13.12 -6.07
N ALA A 54 1.19 12.37 -5.06
CA ALA A 54 1.50 10.95 -5.17
C ALA A 54 0.25 10.07 -5.27
N THR A 55 0.40 8.92 -5.94
CA THR A 55 -0.60 7.85 -5.98
C THR A 55 0.08 6.49 -5.83
N ALA A 56 -0.57 5.59 -5.09
CA ALA A 56 -0.18 4.19 -4.99
C ALA A 56 -1.13 3.34 -5.85
N THR A 57 -0.63 2.72 -6.91
CA THR A 57 -1.44 1.91 -7.84
C THR A 57 -1.08 0.44 -7.70
N PHE A 58 -2.07 -0.40 -7.46
CA PHE A 58 -1.90 -1.85 -7.48
C PHE A 58 -1.84 -2.35 -8.93
N HIS A 59 -0.87 -3.22 -9.20
CA HIS A 59 -0.76 -3.98 -10.43
C HIS A 59 -0.66 -5.45 -10.07
N GLY A 60 -1.34 -6.31 -10.82
CA GLY A 60 -1.34 -7.75 -10.58
C GLY A 60 -2.01 -8.50 -11.71
N GLY A 61 -1.82 -9.81 -11.74
CA GLY A 61 -2.34 -10.69 -12.77
C GLY A 61 -1.70 -12.07 -12.71
N PHE A 62 -2.09 -12.93 -13.66
CA PHE A 62 -1.54 -14.28 -13.77
C PHE A 62 -0.08 -14.25 -14.27
N ASP A 63 0.21 -13.38 -15.23
CA ASP A 63 1.51 -13.31 -15.91
C ASP A 63 2.50 -12.33 -15.26
N VAL A 64 2.07 -11.63 -14.19
CA VAL A 64 2.89 -10.63 -13.51
C VAL A 64 2.88 -10.85 -12.00
N GLN A 65 4.05 -10.73 -11.38
CA GLN A 65 4.13 -10.62 -9.93
C GLN A 65 3.36 -9.36 -9.50
N PRO A 66 2.47 -9.44 -8.50
CA PRO A 66 1.71 -8.29 -8.08
C PRO A 66 2.62 -7.30 -7.37
N TYR A 67 2.38 -6.01 -7.54
CA TYR A 67 3.13 -4.94 -6.89
C TYR A 67 2.25 -3.71 -6.69
N VAL A 68 2.69 -2.85 -5.78
CA VAL A 68 2.18 -1.48 -5.67
C VAL A 68 3.25 -0.54 -6.22
N GLN A 69 2.90 0.28 -7.19
CA GLN A 69 3.75 1.33 -7.74
C GLN A 69 3.37 2.67 -7.13
N ILE A 70 4.37 3.45 -6.71
CA ILE A 70 4.21 4.83 -6.26
C ILE A 70 4.69 5.76 -7.37
N ASP A 71 3.78 6.57 -7.88
CA ASP A 71 4.06 7.62 -8.86
C ASP A 71 3.65 8.97 -8.29
N SER A 72 4.30 10.03 -8.74
CA SER A 72 3.93 11.43 -8.49
C SER A 72 3.70 12.13 -9.82
N VAL A 73 2.68 12.98 -9.88
CA VAL A 73 2.38 13.74 -11.11
C VAL A 73 3.57 14.63 -11.51
N SER A 74 4.21 15.28 -10.54
CA SER A 74 5.33 16.20 -10.76
C SER A 74 6.70 15.53 -10.86
N GLN A 75 6.88 14.34 -10.29
CA GLN A 75 8.18 13.67 -10.22
C GLN A 75 8.26 12.30 -10.93
N GLY A 76 7.14 11.84 -11.50
CA GLY A 76 7.05 10.52 -12.13
C GLY A 76 7.22 9.37 -11.13
N PHE A 77 7.86 8.30 -11.58
CA PHE A 77 8.06 7.09 -10.78
C PHE A 77 8.88 7.35 -9.51
N ARG A 78 8.39 6.86 -8.37
CA ARG A 78 9.05 7.02 -7.05
C ARG A 78 9.50 5.71 -6.46
N GLY A 79 8.80 4.62 -6.72
CA GLY A 79 9.16 3.32 -6.18
C GLY A 79 8.14 2.25 -6.46
N ARG A 80 8.53 1.01 -6.18
CA ARG A 80 7.70 -0.18 -6.35
C ARG A 80 7.88 -1.13 -5.18
N ILE A 81 6.77 -1.62 -4.66
CA ILE A 81 6.70 -2.58 -3.55
C ILE A 81 6.20 -3.90 -4.12
N TRP A 82 7.08 -4.90 -4.16
CA TRP A 82 6.79 -6.19 -4.77
C TRP A 82 6.04 -7.12 -3.82
N GLY A 83 4.90 -7.62 -4.26
CA GLY A 83 4.11 -8.66 -3.63
C GLY A 83 4.46 -10.07 -4.14
N ALA A 84 3.55 -11.01 -3.96
CA ALA A 84 3.67 -12.35 -4.55
C ALA A 84 2.32 -12.94 -4.95
N ASN A 85 2.35 -13.79 -5.99
CA ASN A 85 1.29 -14.75 -6.27
C ASN A 85 1.56 -16.06 -5.52
N ARG A 86 0.52 -16.87 -5.34
CA ARG A 86 0.64 -18.26 -4.91
C ARG A 86 -0.13 -19.13 -5.91
N LEU A 87 0.49 -19.38 -7.06
CA LEU A 87 -0.16 -20.06 -8.16
C LEU A 87 -0.77 -21.41 -7.73
N PRO A 88 -1.99 -21.73 -8.17
CA PRO A 88 -2.77 -21.03 -9.20
C PRO A 88 -3.50 -19.75 -8.73
N ALA A 89 -3.42 -19.40 -7.43
CA ALA A 89 -4.05 -18.20 -6.90
C ALA A 89 -3.18 -16.93 -7.12
N VAL A 90 -3.76 -15.94 -7.79
CA VAL A 90 -3.11 -14.64 -8.02
C VAL A 90 -3.45 -13.66 -6.90
N GLY A 91 -2.49 -12.81 -6.54
CA GLY A 91 -2.73 -11.69 -5.65
C GLY A 91 -3.56 -10.64 -6.37
N THR A 92 -4.70 -10.25 -5.79
CA THR A 92 -5.67 -9.34 -6.44
C THR A 92 -5.75 -7.96 -5.79
N ASN A 93 -5.06 -7.74 -4.67
CA ASN A 93 -5.07 -6.47 -3.94
C ASN A 93 -3.84 -6.27 -3.05
N ALA A 94 -3.72 -5.05 -2.54
CA ALA A 94 -2.96 -4.70 -1.36
C ALA A 94 -3.93 -4.56 -0.17
N SER A 95 -3.57 -5.08 1.01
CA SER A 95 -4.48 -5.17 2.17
C SER A 95 -3.80 -4.98 3.52
N VAL A 96 -4.59 -4.55 4.52
CA VAL A 96 -4.22 -4.57 5.93
C VAL A 96 -5.21 -5.46 6.68
N ASN A 97 -4.70 -6.41 7.45
CA ASN A 97 -5.52 -7.30 8.27
C ASN A 97 -5.65 -6.81 9.73
N ASN A 98 -6.46 -7.50 10.52
CA ASN A 98 -6.72 -7.16 11.92
C ASN A 98 -5.54 -7.44 12.87
N LYS A 99 -4.42 -7.97 12.36
CA LYS A 99 -3.18 -8.19 13.11
C LYS A 99 -2.13 -7.10 12.85
N GLY A 100 -2.45 -6.11 12.03
CA GLY A 100 -1.51 -5.05 11.67
C GLY A 100 -0.46 -5.48 10.66
N GLU A 101 -0.80 -6.41 9.77
CA GLU A 101 0.08 -6.84 8.68
C GLU A 101 -0.35 -6.19 7.37
N PHE A 102 0.61 -5.64 6.63
CA PHE A 102 0.44 -5.15 5.26
C PHE A 102 0.84 -6.24 4.27
N TRP A 103 -0.08 -6.60 3.37
CA TRP A 103 0.11 -7.61 2.33
C TRP A 103 -0.08 -7.03 0.93
N ILE A 104 0.70 -7.52 -0.03
CA ILE A 104 0.44 -7.34 -1.47
C ILE A 104 0.34 -8.74 -2.07
N GLY A 105 -0.87 -9.10 -2.50
CA GLY A 105 -1.19 -10.50 -2.82
C GLY A 105 -0.91 -11.42 -1.64
N TYR A 106 -0.05 -12.41 -1.86
CA TYR A 106 0.32 -13.44 -0.88
C TYR A 106 1.67 -13.16 -0.19
N ARG A 107 2.22 -11.94 -0.31
CA ARG A 107 3.46 -11.56 0.39
C ARG A 107 3.18 -10.53 1.47
N LYS A 108 3.65 -10.84 2.68
CA LYS A 108 3.72 -9.89 3.78
C LYS A 108 4.84 -8.90 3.51
N ILE A 109 4.51 -7.61 3.49
CA ILE A 109 5.45 -6.53 3.21
C ILE A 109 5.99 -5.93 4.51
N GLY A 110 5.09 -5.66 5.45
CA GLY A 110 5.43 -5.04 6.73
C GLY A 110 4.39 -5.40 7.80
N TYR A 111 4.75 -5.18 9.06
CA TYR A 111 3.88 -5.49 10.19
C TYR A 111 4.18 -4.59 11.38
N CYS A 112 3.15 -4.37 12.19
CA CYS A 112 3.23 -3.94 13.58
C CYS A 112 3.29 -5.17 14.49
#